data_AF-A0A836VMU5-F1
#
_entry.id   AF-A0A836VMU5-F1
#
_cell.length_a   1.000
_cell.length_b   1.000
_cell.length_c   1.000
_cell.angle_alpha   90.00
_cell.angle_beta   90.00
_cell.angle_gamma   90.00
#
_symmetry.space_group_name_H-M   'P 1'
#
loop_
_entity.id
_entity.type
_entity.pdbx_description
1 polymer ?
#
loop_
_entity_poly.entity_id
_entity_poly.type
_entity_poly.pdbx_seq_one_letter_code
_entity_poly.pdbx_strand_id
1 'polypeptide(L)'
;MVDIKFTFLILLLPILSIAIANILRIPIATTHIVVCTIIGIGLALNSLNSSKVIEITIWWVATPLGLWLVNYLIGKYWYIKIINFLASHSEEQKINRILQYLLISSGCFLAFFAGANNSANAAAPIVARGLVSASDGALIAGLFMALGALFLGGRILETVAKRITDICLIRAISVHLTGGLFLAVASLYGIPISVAEIVTAGIIGFSCASTGFSRTLKKTSVSSILKFWIFAPLSCVVISYIIAEYFLKA
;
A
#
# COMPACT_ATOMS: atom_id res chain seq x y z
N MET A 1 23.46 -16.37 -3.14
CA MET A 1 22.65 -15.93 -4.28
C MET A 1 21.44 -16.82 -4.39
N VAL A 2 20.26 -16.25 -4.65
CA VAL A 2 19.03 -17.04 -4.85
C VAL A 2 19.14 -17.85 -6.15
N ASP A 3 18.62 -19.07 -6.21
CA ASP A 3 18.58 -19.82 -7.48
C ASP A 3 17.71 -19.09 -8.52
N ILE A 4 18.01 -19.27 -9.81
CA ILE A 4 17.21 -18.70 -10.89
C ILE A 4 15.76 -19.23 -10.88
N LYS A 5 15.55 -20.50 -10.54
CA LYS A 5 14.22 -21.12 -10.43
C LYS A 5 13.38 -20.42 -9.37
N PHE A 6 13.94 -20.18 -8.19
CA PHE A 6 13.24 -19.48 -7.10
C PHE A 6 13.07 -17.99 -7.38
N THR A 7 14.05 -17.35 -8.02
CA THR A 7 13.92 -15.95 -8.48
C THR A 7 12.73 -15.81 -9.44
N PHE A 8 12.57 -16.76 -10.37
CA PHE A 8 11.43 -16.78 -11.28
C PHE A 8 10.10 -16.99 -10.54
N LEU A 9 10.04 -17.90 -9.55
CA LEU A 9 8.83 -18.11 -8.74
C LEU A 9 8.45 -16.87 -7.93
N ILE A 10 9.43 -16.18 -7.33
CA ILE A 10 9.21 -14.93 -6.58
C ILE A 10 8.60 -13.84 -7.48
N LEU A 11 8.91 -13.82 -8.78
CA LEU A 11 8.33 -12.86 -9.72
C LEU A 11 6.98 -13.33 -10.28
N LEU A 12 6.86 -14.60 -10.65
CA LEU A 12 5.68 -15.14 -11.32
C LEU A 12 4.46 -15.23 -10.40
N LEU A 13 4.62 -15.73 -9.17
CA LEU A 13 3.49 -15.96 -8.25
C LEU A 13 2.77 -14.65 -7.88
N PRO A 14 3.47 -13.53 -7.58
CA PRO A 14 2.81 -12.27 -7.35
C PRO A 14 2.13 -11.71 -8.59
N ILE A 15 2.73 -11.84 -9.78
CA ILE A 15 2.12 -11.40 -11.04
C ILE A 15 0.77 -12.11 -11.27
N LEU A 16 0.74 -13.44 -11.11
CA LEU A 16 -0.49 -14.22 -11.27
C LEU A 16 -1.53 -13.85 -10.20
N SER A 17 -1.10 -13.72 -8.94
CA SER A 17 -1.99 -13.37 -7.84
C SER A 17 -2.61 -11.98 -8.02
N ILE A 18 -1.82 -10.99 -8.44
CA ILE A 18 -2.28 -9.63 -8.73
C ILE A 18 -3.21 -9.63 -9.95
N ALA A 19 -2.90 -10.40 -11.01
CA ALA A 19 -3.77 -10.52 -12.17
C ALA A 19 -5.15 -11.10 -11.80
N ILE A 20 -5.17 -12.18 -11.01
CA ILE A 20 -6.42 -12.78 -10.50
C ILE A 20 -7.17 -11.79 -9.61
N ALA A 21 -6.49 -11.12 -8.69
CA ALA A 21 -7.09 -10.12 -7.82
C ALA A 21 -7.75 -8.98 -8.59
N ASN A 22 -7.09 -8.50 -9.64
CA ASN A 22 -7.61 -7.46 -10.52
C ASN A 22 -8.85 -7.93 -11.29
N ILE A 23 -8.86 -9.17 -11.80
CA ILE A 23 -10.03 -9.78 -12.46
C ILE A 23 -11.20 -9.88 -11.47
N LEU A 24 -10.92 -10.33 -10.24
CA LEU A 24 -11.92 -10.47 -9.18
C LEU A 24 -12.29 -9.13 -8.51
N ARG A 25 -11.63 -8.03 -8.88
CA ARG A 25 -11.80 -6.68 -8.31
C ARG A 25 -11.63 -6.64 -6.79
N ILE A 26 -10.74 -7.48 -6.26
CA ILE A 26 -10.39 -7.52 -4.84
C ILE A 26 -9.22 -6.55 -4.62
N PRO A 27 -9.35 -5.56 -3.72
CA PRO A 27 -8.23 -4.70 -3.39
C PRO A 27 -7.21 -5.51 -2.58
N ILE A 28 -6.05 -5.80 -3.17
CA ILE A 28 -4.96 -6.51 -2.48
C ILE A 28 -3.73 -5.62 -2.37
N ALA A 29 -3.10 -5.68 -1.20
CA ALA A 29 -1.80 -5.11 -0.94
C ALA A 29 -0.71 -5.88 -1.72
N THR A 30 -0.28 -5.31 -2.84
CA THR A 30 0.77 -5.90 -3.72
C THR A 30 2.05 -6.22 -2.94
N THR A 31 2.45 -5.33 -2.03
CA THR A 31 3.60 -5.51 -1.13
C THR A 31 3.50 -6.80 -0.30
N HIS A 32 2.33 -7.13 0.24
CA HIS A 32 2.17 -8.38 1.00
C HIS A 32 2.31 -9.59 0.12
N ILE A 33 1.71 -9.58 -1.06
CA ILE A 33 1.81 -10.72 -1.97
C ILE A 33 3.30 -11.02 -2.27
N VAL A 34 4.08 -9.99 -2.63
CA VAL A 34 5.49 -10.18 -2.97
C VAL A 34 6.30 -10.63 -1.75
N VAL A 35 6.20 -9.91 -0.63
CA VAL A 35 6.98 -10.22 0.58
C VAL A 35 6.59 -11.59 1.16
N CYS A 36 5.30 -11.93 1.19
CA CYS A 36 4.83 -13.24 1.67
C CYS A 36 5.25 -14.38 0.75
N THR A 37 5.32 -14.13 -0.57
CA THR A 37 5.88 -15.10 -1.52
C THR A 37 7.36 -15.35 -1.21
N ILE A 38 8.14 -14.29 -0.96
CA ILE A 38 9.55 -14.41 -0.57
C ILE A 38 9.69 -15.17 0.75
N ILE A 39 8.83 -14.89 1.73
CA ILE A 39 8.82 -15.59 3.03
C ILE A 39 8.52 -17.08 2.83
N GLY A 40 7.46 -17.44 2.10
CA GLY A 40 7.08 -18.84 1.90
C GLY A 40 8.16 -19.64 1.16
N ILE A 41 8.76 -19.07 0.11
CA ILE A 41 9.90 -19.69 -0.58
C ILE A 41 11.12 -19.77 0.34
N GLY A 42 11.42 -18.72 1.11
CA GLY A 42 12.52 -18.69 2.06
C GLY A 42 12.39 -19.72 3.19
N LEU A 43 11.17 -20.00 3.64
CA LEU A 43 10.86 -21.07 4.59
C LEU A 43 11.17 -22.44 4.01
N ALA A 44 10.72 -22.75 2.79
CA ALA A 44 11.01 -24.03 2.12
C ALA A 44 12.52 -24.24 1.93
N LEU A 45 13.24 -23.17 1.65
CA LEU A 45 14.69 -23.19 1.47
C LEU A 45 15.49 -23.15 2.78
N ASN A 46 14.84 -23.06 3.95
CA ASN A 46 15.50 -22.84 5.25
C ASN A 46 16.49 -21.65 5.23
N SER A 47 16.18 -20.59 4.49
CA SER A 47 17.06 -19.44 4.25
C SER A 47 16.48 -18.11 4.75
N LEU A 48 15.42 -18.19 5.56
CA LEU A 48 14.69 -17.02 6.04
C LEU A 48 15.56 -16.19 7.02
N ASN A 49 15.66 -14.89 6.77
CA ASN A 49 16.18 -13.95 7.77
C ASN A 49 15.05 -13.56 8.74
N SER A 50 14.92 -14.30 9.84
CA SER A 50 13.86 -14.08 10.82
C SER A 50 13.87 -12.67 11.42
N SER A 51 15.04 -12.07 11.61
CA SER A 51 15.14 -10.70 12.14
C SER A 51 14.49 -9.70 11.20
N LYS A 52 14.75 -9.81 9.88
CA LYS A 52 14.14 -8.94 8.87
C LYS A 52 12.64 -9.18 8.72
N VAL A 53 12.19 -10.43 8.81
CA VAL A 53 10.75 -10.75 8.76
C VAL A 53 10.00 -10.15 9.96
N ILE A 54 10.57 -10.26 11.16
CA ILE A 54 10.00 -9.64 12.37
C ILE A 54 9.96 -8.12 12.22
N GLU A 55 11.04 -7.50 11.75
CA GLU A 55 11.10 -6.06 11.50
C GLU A 55 9.98 -5.62 10.54
N ILE A 56 9.86 -6.26 9.37
CA ILE A 56 8.81 -5.93 8.39
C ILE A 56 7.40 -6.11 9.00
N THR A 57 7.18 -7.20 9.75
CA THR A 57 5.88 -7.48 10.37
C THR A 57 5.50 -6.42 11.41
N ILE A 58 6.46 -5.93 12.19
CA ILE A 58 6.24 -4.82 13.14
C ILE A 58 5.79 -3.57 12.38
N TRP A 59 6.43 -3.24 11.27
CA TRP A 59 6.04 -2.08 10.45
C TRP A 59 4.66 -2.23 9.82
N TRP A 60 4.27 -3.44 9.40
CA TRP A 60 2.93 -3.71 8.86
C TRP A 60 1.81 -3.55 9.89
N VAL A 61 2.11 -3.69 11.18
CA VAL A 61 1.14 -3.39 12.24
C VAL A 61 1.23 -1.92 12.67
N ALA A 62 2.44 -1.41 12.84
CA ALA A 62 2.67 -0.06 13.33
C ALA A 62 2.20 1.02 12.36
N THR A 63 2.41 0.84 11.04
CA THR A 63 2.09 1.88 10.06
C THR A 63 0.58 2.08 9.86
N PRO A 64 -0.27 1.05 9.71
CA PRO A 64 -1.72 1.26 9.64
C PRO A 64 -2.28 1.82 10.95
N LEU A 65 -1.81 1.33 12.12
CA LEU A 65 -2.23 1.88 13.42
C LEU A 65 -1.83 3.34 13.58
N GLY A 66 -0.61 3.70 13.19
CA GLY A 66 -0.11 5.06 13.21
C GLY A 66 -0.92 5.99 12.32
N LEU A 67 -1.21 5.59 11.08
CA LEU A 67 -2.04 6.40 10.18
C LEU A 67 -3.48 6.52 10.65
N TRP A 68 -4.06 5.42 11.13
CA TRP A 68 -5.39 5.43 11.73
C TRP A 68 -5.43 6.43 12.88
N LEU A 69 -4.45 6.40 13.79
CA LEU A 69 -4.38 7.27 14.95
C LEU A 69 -4.23 8.74 14.54
N VAL A 70 -3.27 9.05 13.67
CA VAL A 70 -3.02 10.43 13.21
C VAL A 70 -4.28 11.00 12.56
N ASN A 71 -4.91 10.27 11.63
CA ASN A 71 -6.11 10.77 10.94
C ASN A 71 -7.35 10.76 11.85
N TYR A 72 -7.44 9.88 12.85
CA TYR A 72 -8.44 9.96 13.91
C TYR A 72 -8.31 11.24 14.73
N LEU A 73 -7.08 11.58 15.16
CA LEU A 73 -6.81 12.80 15.93
C LEU A 73 -7.10 14.06 15.11
N ILE A 74 -6.70 14.09 13.84
CA ILE A 74 -7.03 15.18 12.91
C ILE A 74 -8.54 15.31 12.76
N GLY A 75 -9.24 14.19 12.52
CA GLY A 75 -10.70 14.15 12.41
C GLY A 75 -11.41 14.66 13.66
N LYS A 76 -10.91 14.30 14.85
CA LYS A 76 -11.55 14.60 16.13
C LYS A 76 -11.32 16.03 16.60
N TYR A 77 -10.11 16.56 16.43
CA TYR A 77 -9.71 17.82 17.07
C TYR A 77 -9.50 18.99 16.11
N TRP A 78 -9.09 18.72 14.86
CA TRP A 78 -8.71 19.78 13.92
C TRP A 78 -9.67 19.94 12.75
N TYR A 79 -10.39 18.89 12.34
CA TYR A 79 -11.25 18.92 11.15
C TYR A 79 -12.25 20.08 11.15
N ILE A 80 -13.04 20.25 12.23
CA ILE A 80 -14.03 21.33 12.33
C ILE A 80 -13.33 22.70 12.41
N LYS A 81 -12.20 22.80 13.12
CA LYS A 81 -11.44 24.06 13.24
C LYS A 81 -10.90 24.52 11.89
N ILE A 82 -10.36 23.59 11.09
CA ILE A 82 -9.86 23.86 9.74
C ILE A 82 -11.00 24.36 8.85
N ILE A 83 -12.15 23.70 8.88
CA ILE A 83 -13.31 24.11 8.08
C ILE A 83 -13.78 25.52 8.46
N ASN A 84 -13.95 25.79 9.76
CA ASN A 84 -14.41 27.10 10.24
C ASN A 84 -13.38 28.20 9.95
N PHE A 85 -12.08 27.89 10.06
CA PHE A 85 -11.02 28.83 9.70
C PHE A 85 -11.05 29.17 8.21
N LEU A 86 -11.15 28.17 7.34
CA LEU A 86 -11.24 28.40 5.89
C LEU A 86 -12.48 29.22 5.55
N ALA A 87 -13.65 28.83 6.08
CA ALA A 87 -14.92 29.50 5.83
C ALA A 87 -14.96 30.96 6.32
N SER A 88 -14.17 31.32 7.33
CA SER A 88 -14.11 32.69 7.86
C SER A 88 -13.15 33.63 7.09
N HIS A 89 -12.22 33.09 6.32
CA HIS A 89 -11.13 33.88 5.71
C HIS A 89 -11.21 34.01 4.19
N SER A 90 -12.12 33.30 3.53
CA SER A 90 -12.17 33.30 2.06
C SER A 90 -13.55 32.95 1.53
N GLU A 91 -13.85 33.44 0.33
CA GLU A 91 -15.04 33.02 -0.42
C GLU A 91 -14.97 31.53 -0.74
N GLU A 92 -16.12 30.86 -0.69
CA GLU A 92 -16.26 29.41 -0.89
C GLU A 92 -15.61 28.94 -2.20
N GLN A 93 -15.78 29.71 -3.28
CA GLN A 93 -15.20 29.38 -4.59
C GLN A 93 -13.66 29.40 -4.57
N LYS A 94 -13.06 30.34 -3.83
CA LYS A 94 -11.60 30.43 -3.68
C LYS A 94 -11.07 29.28 -2.83
N ILE A 95 -11.76 28.93 -1.75
CA ILE A 95 -11.41 27.77 -0.88
C ILE A 95 -11.44 26.49 -1.70
N ASN A 96 -12.51 26.24 -2.45
CA ASN A 96 -12.65 25.04 -3.28
C ASN A 96 -11.53 24.91 -4.29
N ARG A 97 -11.14 26.02 -4.95
CA ARG A 97 -10.01 26.02 -5.90
C ARG A 97 -8.69 25.68 -5.20
N ILE A 98 -8.41 26.25 -4.03
CA ILE A 98 -7.20 25.94 -3.26
C ILE A 98 -7.18 24.46 -2.83
N LEU A 99 -8.30 23.95 -2.31
CA LEU A 99 -8.41 22.55 -1.90
C LEU A 99 -8.23 21.58 -3.07
N GLN A 100 -8.68 21.92 -4.28
CA GLN A 100 -8.43 21.11 -5.47
C GLN A 100 -6.94 21.04 -5.81
N TYR A 101 -6.22 22.17 -5.79
CA TYR A 101 -4.77 22.16 -6.02
C TYR A 101 -4.01 21.39 -4.92
N LEU A 102 -4.41 21.53 -3.66
CA LEU A 102 -3.86 20.77 -2.55
C LEU A 102 -4.16 19.27 -2.66
N LEU A 103 -5.34 18.90 -3.14
CA LEU A 103 -5.71 17.50 -3.36
C LEU A 103 -4.85 16.86 -4.45
N ILE A 104 -4.66 17.55 -5.58
CA ILE A 104 -3.82 17.06 -6.69
C ILE A 104 -2.36 16.93 -6.21
N SER A 105 -1.81 17.99 -5.61
CA SER A 105 -0.41 17.98 -5.15
C SER A 105 -0.15 16.95 -4.06
N SER A 106 -1.05 16.79 -3.08
CA SER A 106 -0.94 15.74 -2.06
C SER A 106 -1.06 14.34 -2.66
N GLY A 107 -1.94 14.14 -3.65
CA GLY A 107 -2.04 12.89 -4.41
C GLY A 107 -0.73 12.55 -5.14
N CYS A 108 -0.11 13.53 -5.80
CA CYS A 108 1.21 13.37 -6.42
C CYS A 108 2.29 13.03 -5.39
N PHE A 109 2.26 13.66 -4.22
CA PHE A 109 3.20 13.37 -3.12
C PHE A 109 3.06 11.93 -2.62
N LEU A 110 1.83 11.45 -2.40
CA LEU A 110 1.57 10.04 -2.07
C LEU A 110 2.07 9.10 -3.18
N ALA A 111 1.77 9.42 -4.45
CA ALA A 111 2.16 8.60 -5.60
C ALA A 111 3.68 8.50 -5.76
N PHE A 112 4.41 9.58 -5.51
CA PHE A 112 5.88 9.60 -5.56
C PHE A 112 6.49 8.58 -4.58
N PHE A 113 6.11 8.66 -3.30
CA PHE A 113 6.63 7.74 -2.30
C PHE A 113 6.05 6.32 -2.42
N ALA A 114 4.84 6.18 -2.95
CA ALA A 114 4.31 4.88 -3.35
C ALA A 114 5.18 4.24 -4.44
N GLY A 115 5.63 5.01 -5.43
CA GLY A 115 6.57 4.57 -6.46
C GLY A 115 7.91 4.14 -5.86
N ALA A 116 8.48 4.97 -4.98
CA ALA A 116 9.73 4.66 -4.29
C ALA A 116 9.64 3.31 -3.53
N ASN A 117 8.60 3.13 -2.71
CA ASN A 117 8.44 1.91 -1.91
C ASN A 117 8.12 0.67 -2.77
N ASN A 118 7.22 0.81 -3.75
CA ASN A 118 6.78 -0.32 -4.58
C ASN A 118 7.79 -0.72 -5.65
N SER A 119 8.76 0.12 -6.00
CA SER A 119 9.83 -0.26 -6.93
C SER A 119 10.57 -1.53 -6.48
N ALA A 120 10.72 -1.70 -5.16
CA ALA A 120 11.32 -2.88 -4.55
C ALA A 120 10.54 -4.17 -4.86
N ASN A 121 9.21 -4.10 -4.96
CA ASN A 121 8.37 -5.26 -5.25
C ASN A 121 8.70 -5.90 -6.62
N ALA A 122 9.16 -5.10 -7.59
CA ALA A 122 9.55 -5.56 -8.92
C ALA A 122 11.06 -5.82 -9.03
N ALA A 123 11.89 -4.94 -8.45
CA ALA A 123 13.34 -4.98 -8.64
C ALA A 123 14.09 -5.89 -7.66
N ALA A 124 13.61 -6.03 -6.41
CA ALA A 124 14.36 -6.70 -5.35
C ALA A 124 14.77 -8.14 -5.69
N PRO A 125 13.94 -8.99 -6.32
CA PRO A 125 14.35 -10.36 -6.66
C PRO A 125 15.52 -10.41 -7.67
N ILE A 126 15.53 -9.50 -8.64
CA ILE A 126 16.54 -9.42 -9.70
C ILE A 126 17.86 -8.86 -9.13
N VAL A 127 17.76 -7.85 -8.26
CA VAL A 127 18.90 -7.28 -7.52
C VAL A 127 19.50 -8.32 -6.56
N ALA A 128 18.67 -9.05 -5.81
CA ALA A 128 19.11 -10.11 -4.89
C ALA A 128 19.82 -11.27 -5.60
N ARG A 129 19.51 -11.49 -6.88
CA ARG A 129 20.21 -12.46 -7.74
C ARG A 129 21.56 -11.94 -8.26
N GLY A 130 21.84 -10.65 -8.12
CA GLY A 130 23.06 -10.00 -8.62
C GLY A 130 23.05 -9.73 -10.12
N LEU A 131 21.88 -9.71 -10.77
CA LEU A 131 21.78 -9.46 -12.22
C LEU A 131 21.89 -7.97 -12.58
N VAL A 132 21.46 -7.09 -11.67
CA VAL A 132 21.53 -5.64 -11.82
C VAL A 132 21.87 -5.01 -10.46
N SER A 133 22.46 -3.82 -10.48
CA SER A 133 22.68 -3.03 -9.27
C SER A 133 21.35 -2.52 -8.68
N ALA A 134 21.34 -2.11 -7.42
CA ALA A 134 20.14 -1.54 -6.79
C ALA A 134 19.67 -0.25 -7.50
N SER A 135 20.62 0.58 -7.97
CA SER A 135 20.31 1.81 -8.71
C SER A 135 19.69 1.52 -10.07
N ASP A 136 20.25 0.56 -10.81
CA ASP A 136 19.71 0.19 -12.13
C ASP A 136 18.35 -0.51 -11.99
N GLY A 137 18.21 -1.36 -10.97
CA GLY A 137 16.93 -2.00 -10.64
C GLY A 137 15.84 -0.97 -10.34
N ALA A 138 16.15 0.07 -9.55
CA ALA A 138 15.21 1.15 -9.26
C ALA A 138 14.84 1.95 -10.51
N LEU A 139 15.81 2.24 -11.39
CA LEU A 139 15.58 2.96 -12.64
C LEU A 139 14.67 2.17 -13.59
N ILE A 140 14.97 0.88 -13.80
CA ILE A 140 14.19 0.00 -14.67
C ILE A 140 12.77 -0.18 -14.11
N ALA A 141 12.63 -0.52 -12.83
CA ALA A 141 11.33 -0.69 -12.21
C ALA A 141 10.50 0.60 -12.23
N GLY A 142 11.11 1.74 -11.91
CA GLY A 142 10.46 3.05 -11.95
C GLY A 142 9.94 3.40 -13.35
N LEU A 143 10.75 3.20 -14.39
CA LEU A 143 10.36 3.44 -15.78
C LEU A 143 9.15 2.57 -16.17
N PHE A 144 9.21 1.26 -15.93
CA PHE A 144 8.11 0.36 -16.30
C PHE A 144 6.85 0.56 -15.46
N MET A 145 6.98 0.96 -14.19
CA MET A 145 5.84 1.39 -13.38
C MET A 145 5.17 2.65 -13.97
N ALA A 146 5.97 3.63 -14.41
CA ALA A 146 5.44 4.83 -15.07
C ALA A 146 4.73 4.48 -16.38
N LEU A 147 5.32 3.63 -17.23
CA LEU A 147 4.69 3.15 -18.45
C LEU A 147 3.38 2.40 -18.15
N GLY A 148 3.36 1.51 -17.16
CA GLY A 148 2.15 0.80 -16.74
C GLY A 148 1.04 1.75 -16.28
N ALA A 149 1.37 2.79 -15.52
CA ALA A 149 0.43 3.82 -15.11
C ALA A 149 -0.13 4.61 -16.31
N LEU A 150 0.71 4.97 -17.29
CA LEU A 150 0.31 5.74 -18.48
C LEU A 150 -0.57 4.92 -19.44
N PHE A 151 -0.22 3.66 -19.71
CA PHE A 151 -0.93 2.84 -20.71
C PHE A 151 -2.12 2.06 -20.15
N LEU A 152 -2.07 1.63 -18.89
CA LEU A 152 -3.08 0.73 -18.30
C LEU A 152 -3.82 1.36 -17.11
N GLY A 153 -3.31 2.45 -16.53
CA GLY A 153 -3.86 3.07 -15.33
C GLY A 153 -5.25 3.70 -15.51
N GLY A 154 -5.58 4.21 -16.71
CA GLY A 154 -6.84 4.90 -16.98
C GLY A 154 -8.10 4.09 -16.62
N ARG A 155 -8.12 2.80 -16.97
CA ARG A 155 -9.26 1.90 -16.69
C ARG A 155 -9.44 1.63 -15.19
N ILE A 156 -8.34 1.58 -14.45
CA ILE A 156 -8.35 1.39 -12.99
C ILE A 156 -8.81 2.68 -12.30
N LEU A 157 -8.31 3.84 -12.75
CA LEU A 157 -8.71 5.15 -12.23
C LEU A 157 -10.22 5.36 -12.32
N GLU A 158 -10.85 5.04 -13.44
CA GLU A 158 -12.31 5.16 -13.60
C GLU A 158 -13.08 4.24 -12.65
N THR A 159 -12.57 3.04 -12.38
CA THR A 159 -13.23 2.05 -11.52
C THR A 159 -13.11 2.40 -10.04
N VAL A 160 -11.94 2.94 -9.64
CA VAL A 160 -11.67 3.38 -8.27
C VAL A 160 -12.37 4.71 -7.97
N ALA A 161 -12.30 5.69 -8.89
CA ALA A 161 -12.94 7.00 -8.72
C ALA A 161 -14.45 6.88 -8.50
N LYS A 162 -15.12 5.95 -9.18
CA LYS A 162 -16.58 5.72 -9.06
C LYS A 162 -17.00 4.97 -7.78
N ARG A 163 -16.07 4.39 -7.01
CA ARG A 163 -16.37 3.61 -5.78
C ARG A 163 -15.99 4.32 -4.47
N ILE A 164 -15.30 5.47 -4.53
CA ILE A 164 -14.81 6.24 -3.36
C ILE A 164 -15.49 7.63 -3.25
N THR A 165 -16.73 7.76 -3.72
CA THR A 165 -17.61 8.91 -3.37
C THR A 165 -18.22 8.59 -1.99
N ASP A 166 -18.00 9.30 -0.87
CA ASP A 166 -17.88 10.75 -0.63
C ASP A 166 -16.76 11.08 0.38
N ILE A 167 -15.49 10.99 -0.01
CA ILE A 167 -14.41 11.53 0.85
C ILE A 167 -14.31 13.04 0.60
N CYS A 168 -14.72 13.85 1.58
CA CYS A 168 -14.51 15.30 1.60
C CYS A 168 -13.03 15.65 1.31
N LEU A 169 -12.76 16.66 0.45
CA LEU A 169 -11.42 17.00 -0.04
C LEU A 169 -10.37 17.10 1.08
N ILE A 170 -10.72 17.73 2.20
CA ILE A 170 -9.82 17.91 3.35
C ILE A 170 -9.37 16.57 3.94
N ARG A 171 -10.27 15.57 4.01
CA ARG A 171 -9.94 14.24 4.52
C ARG A 171 -9.00 13.52 3.55
N ALA A 172 -9.25 13.61 2.25
CA ALA A 172 -8.39 13.01 1.23
C ALA A 172 -6.98 13.63 1.26
N ILE A 173 -6.87 14.96 1.33
CA ILE A 173 -5.59 15.67 1.47
C ILE A 173 -4.83 15.19 2.70
N SER A 174 -5.49 15.09 3.86
CA SER A 174 -4.87 14.60 5.10
C SER A 174 -4.34 13.16 4.95
N VAL A 175 -5.14 12.26 4.40
CA VAL A 175 -4.72 10.86 4.18
C VAL A 175 -3.56 10.78 3.19
N HIS A 176 -3.57 11.57 2.11
CA HIS A 176 -2.48 11.59 1.14
C HIS A 176 -1.18 12.12 1.73
N LEU A 177 -1.21 13.23 2.47
CA LEU A 177 -0.02 13.81 3.10
C LEU A 177 0.56 12.89 4.18
N THR A 178 -0.30 12.36 5.07
CA THR A 178 0.13 11.44 6.12
C THR A 178 0.62 10.11 5.55
N GLY A 179 -0.05 9.56 4.55
CA GLY A 179 0.38 8.34 3.83
C GLY A 179 1.68 8.52 3.09
N GLY A 180 1.84 9.62 2.36
CA GLY A 180 3.09 9.96 1.68
C GLY A 180 4.25 10.10 2.68
N LEU A 181 4.03 10.72 3.84
CA LEU A 181 5.06 10.87 4.87
C LEU A 181 5.48 9.51 5.46
N PHE A 182 4.52 8.64 5.80
CA PHE A 182 4.85 7.31 6.30
C PHE A 182 5.56 6.45 5.26
N LEU A 183 5.17 6.54 3.98
CA LEU A 183 5.89 5.88 2.88
C LEU A 183 7.29 6.45 2.72
N ALA A 184 7.47 7.76 2.86
CA ALA A 184 8.79 8.39 2.82
C ALA A 184 9.68 7.83 3.91
N VAL A 185 9.19 7.82 5.15
CA VAL A 185 9.92 7.29 6.31
C VAL A 185 10.23 5.79 6.11
N ALA A 186 9.25 4.97 5.74
CA ALA A 186 9.47 3.55 5.49
C ALA A 186 10.49 3.30 4.36
N SER A 187 10.44 4.10 3.29
CA SER A 187 11.38 4.00 2.18
C SER A 187 12.81 4.40 2.58
N LEU A 188 12.97 5.40 3.46
CA LEU A 188 14.29 5.77 4.02
C LEU A 188 14.90 4.64 4.85
N TYR A 189 14.08 3.87 5.56
CA TYR A 189 14.51 2.68 6.30
C TYR A 189 14.56 1.41 5.43
N GLY A 190 14.22 1.49 4.14
CA GLY A 190 14.19 0.34 3.24
C GLY A 190 13.12 -0.70 3.59
N ILE A 191 12.05 -0.30 4.28
CA ILE A 191 10.98 -1.20 4.71
C ILE A 191 9.83 -1.19 3.70
N PRO A 192 9.48 -2.36 3.13
CA PRO A 192 8.33 -2.47 2.24
C PRO A 192 7.03 -2.38 3.05
N ILE A 193 6.18 -1.39 2.76
CA ILE A 193 4.86 -1.22 3.36
C ILE A 193 3.76 -1.11 2.29
N SER A 194 2.50 -1.29 2.69
CA SER A 194 1.37 -1.29 1.75
C SER A 194 0.68 0.08 1.66
N VAL A 195 0.71 0.70 0.48
CA VAL A 195 -0.03 1.94 0.18
C VAL A 195 -1.53 1.77 0.41
N ALA A 196 -2.09 0.62 0.00
CA ALA A 196 -3.51 0.35 0.12
C ALA A 196 -3.95 0.29 1.59
N GLU A 197 -3.12 -0.28 2.46
CA GLU A 197 -3.45 -0.38 3.88
C GLU A 197 -3.34 0.94 4.59
N ILE A 198 -2.24 1.68 4.39
CA ILE A 198 -2.04 2.95 5.09
C ILE A 198 -3.16 3.94 4.70
N VAL A 199 -3.51 4.04 3.40
CA VAL A 199 -4.60 4.92 2.94
C VAL A 199 -5.93 4.48 3.56
N THR A 200 -6.23 3.18 3.52
CA THR A 200 -7.46 2.65 4.12
C THR A 200 -7.53 2.88 5.62
N ALA A 201 -6.42 2.70 6.34
CA ALA A 201 -6.33 2.94 7.77
C ALA A 201 -6.59 4.42 8.11
N GLY A 202 -6.03 5.35 7.32
CA GLY A 202 -6.33 6.79 7.46
C GLY A 202 -7.82 7.10 7.25
N ILE A 203 -8.46 6.50 6.25
CA ILE A 203 -9.90 6.64 5.99
C ILE A 203 -10.72 6.08 7.17
N ILE A 204 -10.36 4.90 7.68
CA ILE A 204 -11.01 4.30 8.85
C ILE A 204 -10.83 5.21 10.07
N GLY A 205 -9.66 5.81 10.26
CA GLY A 205 -9.37 6.77 11.33
C GLY A 205 -10.33 7.97 11.32
N PHE A 206 -10.49 8.61 10.16
CA PHE A 206 -11.49 9.67 9.99
C PHE A 206 -12.92 9.18 10.20
N SER A 207 -13.27 7.99 9.70
CA SER A 207 -14.61 7.41 9.91
C SER A 207 -14.88 7.20 11.40
N CYS A 208 -13.90 6.71 12.16
CA CYS A 208 -13.99 6.54 13.61
C CYS A 208 -14.15 7.87 14.33
N ALA A 209 -13.45 8.93 13.89
CA ALA A 209 -13.58 10.26 14.47
C ALA A 209 -14.98 10.86 14.23
N SER A 210 -15.55 10.69 13.03
CA SER A 210 -16.85 11.28 12.68
C SER A 210 -18.07 10.46 13.12
N THR A 211 -17.98 9.13 13.11
CA THR A 211 -19.14 8.24 13.34
C THR A 211 -19.03 7.38 14.61
N GLY A 212 -17.87 7.39 15.27
CA GLY A 212 -17.56 6.53 16.39
C GLY A 212 -16.97 5.17 15.99
N PHE A 213 -16.16 4.60 16.88
CA PHE A 213 -15.40 3.36 16.64
C PHE A 213 -16.32 2.16 16.37
N SER A 214 -17.26 1.90 17.29
CA SER A 214 -18.17 0.74 17.19
C SER A 214 -19.04 0.76 15.94
N ARG A 215 -19.48 1.93 15.48
CA ARG A 215 -20.28 2.05 14.25
C ARG A 215 -19.42 1.85 13.00
N THR A 216 -18.19 2.36 13.00
CA THR A 216 -17.26 2.17 11.87
C THR A 216 -16.89 0.70 11.68
N LEU A 217 -16.56 -0.03 12.75
CA LEU A 217 -16.19 -1.45 12.66
C LEU A 217 -17.35 -2.37 12.25
N LYS A 218 -18.59 -2.00 12.54
CA LYS A 218 -19.78 -2.72 12.09
C LYS A 218 -20.07 -2.58 10.59
N LYS A 219 -19.45 -1.62 9.89
CA LYS A 219 -19.59 -1.49 8.44
C LYS A 219 -19.00 -2.72 7.76
N THR A 220 -19.79 -3.41 6.95
CA THR A 220 -19.37 -4.64 6.24
C THR A 220 -18.08 -4.44 5.46
N SER A 221 -17.94 -3.31 4.75
CA SER A 221 -16.72 -2.99 4.00
C SER A 221 -15.47 -2.93 4.90
N VAL A 222 -15.56 -2.32 6.08
CA VAL A 222 -14.43 -2.20 7.02
C VAL A 222 -14.08 -3.56 7.60
N SER A 223 -15.07 -4.30 8.11
CA SER A 223 -14.84 -5.63 8.69
C SER A 223 -14.25 -6.61 7.66
N SER A 224 -14.73 -6.58 6.42
CA SER A 224 -14.18 -7.41 5.34
C SER A 224 -12.73 -7.06 5.05
N ILE A 225 -12.38 -5.78 4.95
CA ILE A 225 -10.99 -5.36 4.70
C ILE A 225 -10.05 -5.87 5.81
N LEU A 226 -10.42 -5.68 7.08
CA LEU A 226 -9.59 -6.11 8.22
C LEU A 226 -9.37 -7.63 8.22
N LYS A 227 -10.38 -8.42 7.83
CA LYS A 227 -10.23 -9.88 7.68
C LYS A 227 -9.28 -10.24 6.55
N PHE A 228 -9.37 -9.54 5.42
CA PHE A 228 -8.50 -9.77 4.26
C PHE A 228 -7.04 -9.42 4.53
N TRP A 229 -6.75 -8.44 5.37
CA TRP A 229 -5.38 -8.09 5.78
C TRP A 229 -4.66 -9.21 6.52
N ILE A 230 -5.41 -10.10 7.19
CA ILE A 230 -4.83 -11.28 7.85
C ILE A 230 -4.84 -12.47 6.91
N PHE A 231 -5.96 -12.71 6.22
CA PHE A 231 -6.13 -13.90 5.41
C PHE A 231 -5.21 -13.93 4.19
N ALA A 232 -5.10 -12.82 3.43
CA ALA A 232 -4.37 -12.82 2.17
C ALA A 232 -2.85 -13.05 2.34
N PRO A 233 -2.14 -12.40 3.28
CA PRO A 233 -0.74 -12.69 3.54
C PRO A 233 -0.49 -14.16 3.91
N LEU A 234 -1.30 -14.72 4.81
CA LEU A 234 -1.17 -16.12 5.26
C LEU A 234 -1.36 -17.10 4.11
N SER A 235 -2.41 -16.92 3.30
CA SER A 235 -2.63 -17.77 2.12
C SER A 235 -1.45 -17.69 1.14
N CYS A 236 -0.87 -16.50 0.96
CA CYS A 236 0.28 -16.31 0.08
C CYS A 236 1.53 -17.05 0.57
N VAL A 237 1.84 -16.98 1.87
CA VAL A 237 2.97 -17.74 2.47
C VAL A 237 2.76 -19.25 2.26
N VAL A 238 1.57 -19.77 2.56
CA VAL A 238 1.28 -21.21 2.45
C VAL A 238 1.39 -21.70 1.01
N ILE A 239 0.77 -20.99 0.05
CA ILE A 239 0.79 -21.38 -1.37
C ILE A 239 2.22 -21.36 -1.92
N SER A 240 2.96 -20.29 -1.65
CA SER A 240 4.34 -20.17 -2.14
C SER A 240 5.28 -21.19 -1.52
N TYR A 241 5.11 -21.52 -0.23
CA TYR A 241 5.84 -22.60 0.44
C TYR A 241 5.59 -23.97 -0.20
N ILE A 242 4.32 -24.34 -0.41
CA ILE A 242 3.95 -25.64 -1.01
C ILE A 242 4.54 -25.77 -2.42
N ILE A 243 4.45 -24.71 -3.23
CA ILE A 243 5.02 -24.70 -4.58
C ILE A 243 6.55 -24.84 -4.52
N ALA A 244 7.22 -24.11 -3.63
CA ALA A 244 8.67 -24.21 -3.47
C ALA A 244 9.12 -25.61 -3.05
N GLU A 245 8.44 -26.21 -2.07
CA GLU A 245 8.68 -27.59 -1.63
C GLU A 245 8.52 -28.62 -2.75
N TYR A 246 7.52 -28.45 -3.61
CA TYR A 246 7.33 -29.32 -4.77
C TYR A 246 8.50 -29.22 -5.75
N PHE A 247 8.95 -27.99 -6.05
CA PHE A 247 10.10 -27.74 -6.93
C PHE A 247 11.45 -28.23 -6.35
N LEU A 248 11.58 -28.34 -5.03
CA LEU A 248 12.76 -28.89 -4.38
C LEU A 248 12.83 -30.41 -4.46
N LYS A 249 11.67 -31.08 -4.54
CA LYS A 249 11.55 -32.55 -4.58
C LYS A 249 11.57 -33.12 -6.00
N ALA A 250 11.39 -32.26 -7.01
CA ALA A 250 11.38 -32.60 -8.44
C ALA A 250 12.75 -32.37 -9.09
#